data_AF-A0AAY4DFY0-F1
#
_entry.id   AF-A0AAY4DFY0-F1
#
_cell.length_a   1.000
_cell.length_b   1.000
_cell.length_c   1.000
_cell.angle_alpha   90.00
_cell.angle_beta   90.00
_cell.angle_gamma   90.00
#
_symmetry.space_group_name_H-M   'P 1'
#
loop_
_entity.id
_entity.type
_entity.pdbx_description
1 polymer ?
#
loop_
_entity_poly.entity_id
_entity_poly.type
_entity_poly.pdbx_seq_one_letter_code
_entity_poly.pdbx_strand_id
1 'polypeptide(L)'
;MYLILKSSGNDNFFFLTVVGLHEVLALLTSHLHPDADHKEDLLFLKEVFSERSFDYLMKIHERLRLYEHQSPTPVLHSASCLAEDVAEELQSGPLEGDEQELFLLLTAPHIKAILAVHDTVAQKNFDPVLPPLPEDLDDELEEESVKIVRLVKNKEPLGATIRRDEVTGAVVVARIMRGGAADRSGLVHVGDELREVNGSLIIHKRPDEISQILVRGALFFHSQLLTPDFDKKLFLALFDYTPFEDKATPCQEAGLPFKRGDILQVVSQDDPTWWQAKRVGDGNLRAGLIPSRHFQENCACVCLAGLRRSFRLSRKDRQGSPSDTGDFLIYEEVTLYQQQPNDRPRVVVLIGSLGARINELKQKVIAENPHRYGAAVPHTTRPRKTHEKEGVEYHFISKQAFEADIQSNKFIEHGEYKDNQYGTSLESIRNVLARKKLCVVDVQPEALKILRTPEFKPYVVFVKPRIVGTLRRRTTAVSPGEDLQEMRQSAEQMDQQYGHWVDRVLLKEDPTSASNELRNVLEVLEREPQWVPVCWVRS
;
A
#
# COMPACT_ATOMS: atom_id res chain seq x y z
N MET A 1 6.15 21.02 22.56
CA MET A 1 6.95 19.98 23.23
C MET A 1 8.36 20.11 22.73
N TYR A 2 9.37 20.15 23.61
CA TYR A 2 10.79 20.13 23.21
C TYR A 2 11.32 18.70 23.35
N LEU A 3 12.02 18.23 22.32
CA LEU A 3 12.64 16.91 22.20
C LEU A 3 14.11 17.10 21.88
N ILE A 4 14.98 16.40 22.59
CA ILE A 4 16.44 16.48 22.41
C ILE A 4 16.89 15.18 21.72
N LEU A 5 17.38 15.26 20.47
CA LEU A 5 17.70 14.14 19.58
C LEU A 5 19.17 14.15 19.13
N LYS A 6 19.81 12.98 18.96
CA LYS A 6 21.17 12.83 18.39
C LYS A 6 21.08 12.36 16.92
N SER A 7 21.82 12.99 16.00
CA SER A 7 21.73 12.74 14.54
C SER A 7 22.81 11.79 14.02
N SER A 8 22.46 10.86 13.12
CA SER A 8 23.43 10.11 12.29
C SER A 8 23.44 10.68 10.87
N GLY A 9 24.58 11.23 10.43
CA GLY A 9 24.72 11.87 9.13
C GLY A 9 24.92 10.87 7.99
N ASN A 10 24.13 11.00 6.92
CA ASN A 10 24.47 10.43 5.61
C ASN A 10 23.67 11.15 4.50
N ASP A 11 24.28 12.19 3.90
CA ASP A 11 23.71 12.91 2.76
C ASP A 11 24.25 12.33 1.44
N ASN A 12 23.39 11.61 0.72
CA ASN A 12 23.57 11.26 -0.68
C ASN A 12 22.56 12.08 -1.51
N PHE A 13 22.97 13.23 -2.03
CA PHE A 13 22.24 13.91 -3.09
C PHE A 13 22.87 13.59 -4.45
N PHE A 14 22.11 12.81 -5.23
CA PHE A 14 22.46 12.38 -6.58
C PHE A 14 22.48 13.55 -7.58
N PHE A 15 23.44 13.46 -8.50
CA PHE A 15 23.61 14.25 -9.71
C PHE A 15 22.33 14.33 -10.57
N LEU A 16 21.90 15.54 -10.92
CA LEU A 16 21.17 15.80 -12.16
C LEU A 16 22.06 16.69 -13.05
N THR A 17 22.77 16.07 -13.98
CA THR A 17 23.50 16.76 -15.06
C THR A 17 22.50 17.36 -16.06
N VAL A 18 22.40 18.69 -16.12
CA VAL A 18 21.41 19.40 -16.95
C VAL A 18 22.01 19.77 -18.31
N VAL A 19 21.70 18.95 -19.31
CA VAL A 19 21.48 19.43 -20.68
C VAL A 19 20.01 19.88 -20.87
N GLY A 20 19.10 19.62 -19.92
CA GLY A 20 17.67 19.51 -20.22
C GLY A 20 16.72 20.69 -19.92
N LEU A 21 17.02 21.70 -19.10
CA LEU A 21 15.90 22.53 -18.59
C LEU A 21 15.23 23.43 -19.64
N HIS A 22 16.03 24.12 -20.47
CA HIS A 22 15.50 25.02 -21.50
C HIS A 22 14.84 24.27 -22.66
N GLU A 23 15.40 23.13 -23.07
CA GLU A 23 14.81 22.27 -24.11
C GLU A 23 13.51 21.63 -23.65
N VAL A 24 13.47 21.14 -22.40
CA VAL A 24 12.26 20.56 -21.79
C VAL A 24 11.16 21.61 -21.67
N LEU A 25 11.48 22.84 -21.30
CA LEU A 25 10.51 23.94 -21.21
C LEU A 25 10.02 24.41 -22.59
N ALA A 26 10.89 24.45 -23.60
CA ALA A 26 10.51 24.76 -24.98
C ALA A 26 9.60 23.66 -25.58
N LEU A 27 9.92 22.38 -25.30
CA LEU A 27 9.11 21.23 -25.69
C LEU A 27 7.73 21.26 -25.02
N LEU A 28 7.67 21.49 -23.70
CA LEU A 28 6.42 21.63 -22.94
C LEU A 28 5.53 22.75 -23.49
N THR A 29 6.13 23.88 -23.86
CA THR A 29 5.40 25.01 -24.45
C THR A 29 4.91 24.69 -25.87
N SER A 30 5.66 23.89 -26.64
CA SER A 30 5.32 23.49 -28.00
C SER A 30 4.28 22.36 -28.10
N HIS A 31 4.13 21.55 -27.03
CA HIS A 31 3.20 20.42 -26.99
C HIS A 31 1.79 20.78 -26.48
N LEU A 32 1.55 22.04 -26.10
CA LEU A 32 0.23 22.53 -25.72
C LEU A 32 -0.62 22.77 -26.98
N HIS A 33 -1.43 21.77 -27.33
CA HIS A 33 -2.35 21.80 -28.48
C HIS A 33 -3.49 22.82 -28.25
N PRO A 34 -3.94 23.58 -29.28
CA PRO A 34 -4.95 24.65 -29.13
C PRO A 34 -6.38 24.21 -28.76
N ASP A 35 -6.65 22.90 -28.63
CA ASP A 35 -8.01 22.36 -28.42
C ASP A 35 -8.28 21.85 -26.98
N ALA A 36 -7.34 22.01 -26.06
CA ALA A 36 -7.56 21.66 -24.66
C ALA A 36 -7.89 22.91 -23.84
N ASP A 37 -8.97 22.84 -23.06
CA ASP A 37 -9.51 23.93 -22.24
C ASP A 37 -8.60 24.21 -21.02
N HIS A 38 -7.37 24.65 -21.29
CA HIS A 38 -6.29 24.89 -20.32
C HIS A 38 -6.15 26.36 -19.96
N LYS A 39 -7.26 27.07 -19.81
CA LYS A 39 -7.20 28.50 -19.50
C LYS A 39 -6.57 28.74 -18.13
N GLU A 40 -6.85 27.87 -17.15
CA GLU A 40 -6.33 27.96 -15.79
C GLU A 40 -4.88 27.48 -15.70
N ASP A 41 -4.51 26.39 -16.38
CA ASP A 41 -3.13 25.88 -16.40
C ASP A 41 -2.17 26.85 -17.11
N LEU A 42 -2.61 27.48 -18.21
CA LEU A 42 -1.84 28.51 -18.90
C LEU A 42 -1.72 29.79 -18.08
N LEU A 43 -2.75 30.16 -17.31
CA LEU A 43 -2.68 31.29 -16.38
C LEU A 43 -1.70 31.00 -15.25
N PHE A 44 -1.75 29.80 -14.67
CA PHE A 44 -0.83 29.36 -13.63
C PHE A 44 0.63 29.33 -14.12
N LEU A 45 0.91 28.70 -15.26
CA LEU A 45 2.25 28.69 -15.84
C LEU A 45 2.73 30.09 -16.16
N LYS A 46 1.86 30.94 -16.72
CA LYS A 46 2.20 32.36 -16.97
C LYS A 46 2.50 33.10 -15.68
N GLU A 47 1.78 32.83 -14.59
CA GLU A 47 2.02 33.45 -13.28
C GLU A 47 3.36 33.00 -12.68
N VAL A 48 3.66 31.71 -12.75
CA VAL A 48 4.95 31.13 -12.29
C VAL A 48 6.13 31.65 -13.11
N PHE A 49 6.02 31.74 -14.44
CA PHE A 49 7.10 32.29 -15.28
C PHE A 49 7.20 33.83 -15.24
N SER A 50 6.15 34.52 -14.77
CA SER A 50 6.17 35.98 -14.57
C SER A 50 6.64 36.39 -13.18
N GLU A 51 6.83 35.43 -12.26
CA GLU A 51 7.39 35.70 -10.95
C GLU A 51 8.84 36.18 -11.06
N ARG A 52 9.14 37.33 -10.43
CA ARG A 52 10.48 37.91 -10.42
C ARG A 52 11.50 36.99 -9.74
N SER A 53 11.07 36.19 -8.78
CA SER A 53 11.90 35.22 -8.05
C SER A 53 12.52 34.19 -9.02
N PHE A 54 11.72 33.70 -9.96
CA PHE A 54 12.11 32.73 -10.98
C PHE A 54 13.06 33.34 -12.01
N ASP A 55 12.79 34.57 -12.46
CA ASP A 55 13.68 35.31 -13.36
C ASP A 55 15.07 35.56 -12.73
N TYR A 56 15.11 35.90 -11.43
CA TYR A 56 16.39 36.01 -10.70
C TYR A 56 17.10 34.67 -10.57
N LEU A 57 16.37 33.59 -10.28
CA LEU A 57 16.95 32.25 -10.17
C LEU A 57 17.56 31.80 -11.50
N MET A 58 16.87 32.06 -12.61
CA MET A 58 17.37 31.78 -13.96
C MET A 58 18.63 32.60 -14.28
N LYS A 59 18.65 33.89 -13.94
CA LYS A 59 19.84 34.75 -14.10
C LYS A 59 21.03 34.28 -13.26
N ILE A 60 20.79 33.85 -12.02
CA ILE A 60 21.83 33.29 -11.14
C ILE A 60 22.36 31.98 -11.73
N HIS A 61 21.48 31.09 -12.16
CA HIS A 61 21.86 29.83 -12.77
C HIS A 61 22.70 30.03 -14.04
N GLU A 62 22.29 30.94 -14.92
CA GLU A 62 23.04 31.28 -16.14
C GLU A 62 24.43 31.85 -15.83
N ARG A 63 24.54 32.69 -14.79
CA ARG A 63 25.82 33.26 -14.33
C ARG A 63 26.72 32.22 -13.68
N LEU A 64 26.18 31.31 -12.89
CA LEU A 64 26.92 30.19 -12.30
C LEU A 64 27.42 29.23 -13.38
N ARG A 65 26.63 28.99 -14.43
CA ARG A 65 27.01 28.13 -15.56
C ARG A 65 28.12 28.74 -16.41
N LEU A 66 28.08 30.07 -16.63
CA LEU A 66 29.17 30.82 -17.24
C LEU A 66 30.45 30.74 -16.39
N TYR A 67 30.32 30.82 -15.06
CA TYR A 67 31.44 30.67 -14.13
C TYR A 67 32.02 29.24 -14.12
N GLU A 68 31.20 28.20 -14.22
CA GLU A 68 31.67 26.80 -14.36
C GLU A 68 32.47 26.58 -15.65
N HIS A 69 32.07 27.20 -16.76
CA HIS A 69 32.75 27.04 -18.06
C HIS A 69 33.98 27.94 -18.21
N GLN A 70 34.04 29.08 -17.51
CA GLN A 70 35.11 30.07 -17.59
C GLN A 70 35.53 30.53 -16.19
N SER A 71 35.84 29.57 -15.30
CA SER A 71 36.41 29.94 -14.00
C SER A 71 37.81 30.53 -14.22
N PRO A 72 38.13 31.71 -13.65
CA PRO A 72 39.46 32.27 -13.75
C PRO A 72 40.45 31.31 -13.06
N THR A 73 41.34 30.69 -13.82
CA THR A 73 42.42 29.89 -13.26
C THR A 73 43.60 30.80 -12.93
N PRO A 74 44.09 30.85 -11.68
CA PRO A 74 45.25 31.66 -11.34
C PRO A 74 46.48 31.14 -12.09
N VAL A 75 47.29 32.04 -12.63
CA VAL A 75 48.51 31.70 -13.36
C VAL A 75 49.59 31.17 -12.40
N LEU A 76 49.59 31.66 -11.16
CA LEU A 76 50.46 31.21 -10.07
C LEU A 76 49.66 31.19 -8.76
N HIS A 77 50.08 30.38 -7.78
CA HIS A 77 49.43 30.31 -6.46
C HIS A 77 50.21 31.04 -5.36
N SER A 78 51.40 31.57 -5.67
CA SER A 78 52.37 32.14 -4.72
C SER A 78 53.09 33.35 -5.29
N ALA A 79 52.34 34.28 -5.89
CA ALA A 79 52.88 35.46 -6.54
C ALA A 79 53.50 36.44 -5.52
N SER A 80 53.05 36.44 -4.26
CA SER A 80 53.62 37.25 -3.19
C SER A 80 55.02 36.79 -2.81
N CYS A 81 55.24 35.48 -2.64
CA CYS A 81 56.57 34.95 -2.32
C CYS A 81 57.57 35.23 -3.45
N LEU A 82 57.15 35.03 -4.70
CA LEU A 82 58.00 35.33 -5.85
C LEU A 82 58.40 36.81 -5.92
N ALA A 83 57.47 37.72 -5.60
CA ALA A 83 57.76 39.15 -5.54
C ALA A 83 58.73 39.52 -4.40
N GLU A 84 58.68 38.80 -3.28
CA GLU A 84 59.62 38.97 -2.17
C GLU A 84 61.01 38.45 -2.53
N ASP A 85 61.10 37.25 -3.12
CA ASP A 85 62.37 36.67 -3.59
C ASP A 85 63.06 37.61 -4.59
N VAL A 86 62.31 38.14 -5.57
CA VAL A 86 62.84 39.12 -6.55
C VAL A 86 63.26 40.41 -5.86
N ALA A 87 62.51 40.89 -4.87
CA ALA A 87 62.90 42.09 -4.13
C ALA A 87 64.16 41.87 -3.27
N GLU A 88 64.38 40.68 -2.73
CA GLU A 88 65.59 40.31 -1.98
C GLU A 88 66.81 40.17 -2.89
N GLU A 89 66.65 39.54 -4.06
CA GLU A 89 67.72 39.46 -5.05
C GLU A 89 68.15 40.85 -5.54
N LEU A 90 67.19 41.74 -5.79
CA LEU A 90 67.45 43.13 -6.20
C LEU A 90 68.18 43.94 -5.11
N GLN A 91 67.97 43.66 -3.82
CA GLN A 91 68.71 44.32 -2.74
C GLN A 91 70.19 43.91 -2.66
N SER A 92 70.59 42.81 -3.31
CA SER A 92 71.96 42.30 -3.23
C SER A 92 72.96 43.03 -4.14
N GLY A 93 72.50 43.94 -5.01
CA GLY A 93 73.31 44.72 -5.95
C GLY A 93 73.07 46.25 -5.90
N PRO A 94 73.89 47.06 -6.59
CA PRO A 94 73.64 48.49 -6.76
C PRO A 94 72.45 48.71 -7.72
N LEU A 95 71.33 49.22 -7.19
CA LEU A 95 70.11 49.49 -7.94
C LEU A 95 70.25 50.77 -8.79
N GLU A 96 70.25 50.68 -10.13
CA GLU A 96 70.19 51.84 -11.03
C GLU A 96 69.00 51.74 -12.01
N GLY A 97 68.27 52.84 -12.19
CA GLY A 97 67.19 52.95 -13.18
C GLY A 97 65.97 52.07 -12.88
N ASP A 98 65.61 51.21 -13.83
CA ASP A 98 64.40 50.37 -13.82
C ASP A 98 64.38 49.37 -12.65
N GLU A 99 65.55 48.90 -12.19
CA GLU A 99 65.67 48.00 -11.05
C GLU A 99 65.23 48.66 -9.74
N GLN A 100 65.53 49.96 -9.59
CA GLN A 100 65.12 50.73 -8.42
C GLN A 100 63.61 51.01 -8.43
N GLU A 101 63.04 51.26 -9.61
CA GLU A 101 61.59 51.45 -9.77
C GLU A 101 60.83 50.14 -9.49
N LEU A 102 61.29 49.01 -10.05
CA LEU A 102 60.70 47.70 -9.80
C LEU A 102 60.76 47.33 -8.32
N PHE A 103 61.91 47.57 -7.68
CA PHE A 103 62.06 47.36 -6.24
C PHE A 103 61.06 48.19 -5.44
N LEU A 104 60.91 49.48 -5.75
CA LEU A 104 59.93 50.36 -5.07
C LEU A 104 58.49 49.89 -5.28
N LEU A 105 58.17 49.38 -6.47
CA LEU A 105 56.82 48.93 -6.81
C LEU A 105 56.48 47.59 -6.11
N LEU A 106 57.39 46.62 -6.11
CA LEU A 106 57.22 45.34 -5.42
C LEU A 106 57.23 45.50 -3.88
N THR A 107 57.95 46.49 -3.37
CA THR A 107 57.95 46.80 -1.93
C THR A 107 56.78 47.67 -1.48
N ALA A 108 56.01 48.23 -2.42
CA ALA A 108 54.89 49.09 -2.08
C ALA A 108 53.77 48.30 -1.36
N PRO A 109 53.21 48.84 -0.26
CA PRO A 109 52.28 48.10 0.60
C PRO A 109 50.98 47.72 -0.12
N HIS A 110 50.56 48.51 -1.10
CA HIS A 110 49.37 48.23 -1.90
C HIS A 110 49.59 47.07 -2.87
N ILE A 111 50.77 46.98 -3.49
CA ILE A 111 51.12 45.86 -4.37
C ILE A 111 51.26 44.57 -3.56
N LYS A 112 51.94 44.61 -2.42
CA LYS A 112 52.02 43.47 -1.49
C LYS A 112 50.64 42.99 -1.04
N ALA A 113 49.74 43.90 -0.69
CA ALA A 113 48.37 43.55 -0.31
C ALA A 113 47.60 42.90 -1.48
N ILE A 114 47.74 43.41 -2.71
CA ILE A 114 47.10 42.83 -3.90
C ILE A 114 47.63 41.42 -4.17
N LEU A 115 48.95 41.21 -4.07
CA LEU A 115 49.57 39.88 -4.27
C LEU A 115 49.15 38.90 -3.17
N ALA A 116 49.03 39.34 -1.92
CA ALA A 116 48.54 38.52 -0.82
C ALA A 116 47.06 38.11 -0.99
N VAL A 117 46.20 39.04 -1.44
CA VAL A 117 44.79 38.74 -1.75
C VAL A 117 44.70 37.80 -2.96
N HIS A 118 45.52 38.03 -3.99
CA HIS A 118 45.64 37.13 -5.14
C HIS A 118 45.98 35.71 -4.68
N ASP A 119 47.00 35.53 -3.85
CA ASP A 119 47.43 34.20 -3.38
C ASP A 119 46.36 33.54 -2.52
N THR A 120 45.65 34.31 -1.69
CA THR A 120 44.52 33.82 -0.87
C THR A 120 43.38 33.29 -1.75
N VAL A 121 43.03 34.01 -2.81
CA VAL A 121 42.00 33.58 -3.78
C VAL A 121 42.50 32.42 -4.64
N ALA A 122 43.74 32.47 -5.11
CA ALA A 122 44.36 31.47 -5.96
C ALA A 122 44.56 30.12 -5.26
N GLN A 123 44.78 30.13 -3.94
CA GLN A 123 44.88 28.94 -3.09
C GLN A 123 43.52 28.49 -2.55
N LYS A 124 42.43 29.21 -2.86
CA LYS A 124 41.08 28.99 -2.33
C LYS A 124 40.98 29.09 -0.80
N ASN A 125 41.86 29.86 -0.17
CA ASN A 125 41.92 30.08 1.28
C ASN A 125 41.05 31.26 1.74
N PHE A 126 39.86 31.42 1.16
CA PHE A 126 38.90 32.48 1.50
C PHE A 126 37.75 32.00 2.39
N ASP A 127 37.68 30.70 2.68
CA ASP A 127 36.73 30.15 3.64
C ASP A 127 37.18 30.52 5.07
N PRO A 128 36.24 30.81 5.99
CA PRO A 128 36.58 31.14 7.37
C PRO A 128 37.26 29.94 8.05
N VAL A 129 38.56 30.04 8.28
CA VAL A 129 39.33 29.04 9.03
C VAL A 129 39.05 29.24 10.52
N LEU A 130 38.50 28.21 11.17
CA LEU A 130 38.28 28.20 12.61
C LEU A 130 39.63 28.29 13.36
N PRO A 131 39.70 28.96 14.52
CA PRO A 131 40.92 28.98 15.32
C PRO A 131 41.37 27.55 15.64
N PRO A 132 42.69 27.25 15.65
CA PRO A 132 43.17 25.94 16.11
C PRO A 132 42.78 25.77 17.58
N LEU A 133 42.22 24.59 17.90
CA LEU A 133 41.80 24.23 19.25
C LEU A 133 43.03 24.10 20.17
N PRO A 134 42.95 24.53 21.45
CA PRO A 134 44.00 24.29 22.44
C PRO A 134 44.23 22.79 22.64
N GLU A 135 45.49 22.38 22.76
CA GLU A 135 45.96 20.97 22.84
C GLU A 135 45.49 20.19 24.09
N ASP A 136 44.71 20.80 24.99
CA ASP A 136 44.30 20.23 26.28
C ASP A 136 42.85 19.68 26.29
N LEU A 137 42.21 19.47 25.13
CA LEU A 137 40.78 19.09 25.03
C LEU A 137 40.49 17.70 24.44
N ASP A 138 41.48 16.81 24.36
CA ASP A 138 41.29 15.50 23.69
C ASP A 138 40.63 14.40 24.55
N ASP A 139 40.30 14.65 25.83
CA ASP A 139 39.71 13.59 26.70
C ASP A 139 38.27 13.85 27.22
N GLU A 140 37.63 15.01 26.94
CA GLU A 140 36.27 15.29 27.47
C GLU A 140 35.22 15.81 26.48
N LEU A 141 35.52 15.95 25.18
CA LEU A 141 34.56 16.45 24.19
C LEU A 141 34.26 15.44 23.07
N GLU A 142 33.72 14.28 23.43
CA GLU A 142 32.60 13.74 22.66
C GLU A 142 31.36 14.61 22.95
N GLU A 143 31.39 15.89 22.56
CA GLU A 143 30.20 16.73 22.65
C GLU A 143 29.22 16.29 21.56
N GLU A 144 28.41 15.31 21.90
CA GLU A 144 27.38 14.74 21.07
C GLU A 144 26.46 15.86 20.56
N SER A 145 26.50 16.14 19.26
CA SER A 145 25.64 17.15 18.65
C SER A 145 24.17 16.84 18.95
N VAL A 146 23.55 17.72 19.73
CA VAL A 146 22.19 17.59 20.22
C VAL A 146 21.26 18.49 19.38
N LYS A 147 20.22 17.88 18.79
CA LYS A 147 19.16 18.53 18.01
C LYS A 147 17.93 18.76 18.89
N ILE A 148 17.55 20.01 19.09
CA ILE A 148 16.31 20.37 19.81
C ILE A 148 15.16 20.53 18.81
N VAL A 149 14.15 19.67 18.93
CA VAL A 149 12.98 19.63 18.06
C VAL A 149 11.74 20.10 18.82
N ARG A 150 10.98 21.03 18.22
CA ARG A 150 9.68 21.46 18.74
C ARG A 150 8.54 20.81 17.96
N LEU A 151 7.82 19.88 18.60
CA LEU A 151 6.63 19.24 18.02
C LEU A 151 5.33 19.78 18.60
N VAL A 152 4.36 19.94 17.71
CA VAL A 152 2.96 20.32 18.00
C VAL A 152 2.07 19.13 17.63
N LYS A 153 1.20 18.71 18.55
CA LYS A 153 0.31 17.56 18.38
C LYS A 153 -1.08 17.85 18.98
N ASN A 154 -2.13 17.36 18.33
CA ASN A 154 -3.52 17.66 18.70
C ASN A 154 -4.15 16.56 19.56
N LYS A 155 -3.69 16.40 20.82
CA LYS A 155 -4.09 15.29 21.73
C LYS A 155 -3.88 13.87 21.18
N GLU A 156 -3.33 13.74 19.98
CA GLU A 156 -2.94 12.49 19.34
C GLU A 156 -1.58 12.00 19.86
N PRO A 157 -1.29 10.70 19.75
CA PRO A 157 0.05 10.17 19.95
C PRO A 157 1.02 10.75 18.91
N LEU A 158 2.31 10.82 19.25
CA LEU A 158 3.33 11.39 18.37
C LEU A 158 3.40 10.70 17.00
N GLY A 159 3.03 9.42 16.92
CA GLY A 159 3.14 8.64 15.69
C GLY A 159 4.56 8.15 15.44
N ALA A 160 5.28 7.82 16.49
CA ALA A 160 6.58 7.15 16.43
C ALA A 160 6.59 6.03 17.48
N THR A 161 7.23 4.90 17.17
CA THR A 161 7.52 3.86 18.16
C THR A 161 8.94 3.99 18.64
N ILE A 162 9.17 3.70 19.92
CA ILE A 162 10.47 3.79 20.57
C ILE A 162 10.90 2.39 21.00
N ARG A 163 12.20 2.12 20.94
CA ARG A 163 12.80 0.89 21.46
C ARG A 163 13.94 1.27 22.39
N ARG A 164 14.12 0.49 23.45
CA ARG A 164 15.30 0.60 24.29
C ARG A 164 16.39 -0.30 23.73
N ASP A 165 17.57 0.27 23.50
CA ASP A 165 18.76 -0.50 23.15
C ASP A 165 19.21 -1.31 24.38
N GLU A 166 19.46 -2.60 24.18
CA GLU A 166 19.83 -3.52 25.26
C GLU A 166 21.28 -3.32 25.73
N VAL A 167 22.15 -2.79 24.86
CA VAL A 167 23.59 -2.61 25.12
C VAL A 167 23.84 -1.26 25.76
N THR A 168 23.33 -0.18 25.15
CA THR A 168 23.57 1.19 25.62
C THR A 168 22.53 1.64 26.64
N GLY A 169 21.38 0.96 26.72
CA GLY A 169 20.25 1.38 27.55
C GLY A 169 19.52 2.63 27.03
N ALA A 170 19.97 3.19 25.89
CA ALA A 170 19.43 4.38 25.26
C ALA A 170 18.06 4.12 24.63
N VAL A 171 17.22 5.16 24.57
CA VAL A 171 15.89 5.07 23.96
C VAL A 171 15.98 5.65 22.56
N VAL A 172 15.75 4.81 21.54
CA VAL A 172 15.87 5.19 20.14
C VAL A 172 14.52 5.14 19.44
N VAL A 173 14.32 6.03 18.47
CA VAL A 173 13.15 5.99 17.59
C VAL A 173 13.27 4.78 16.66
N ALA A 174 12.40 3.80 16.84
CA ALA A 174 12.42 2.55 16.09
C ALA A 174 11.64 2.65 14.76
N ARG A 175 10.55 3.43 14.72
CA ARG A 175 9.71 3.61 13.53
C ARG A 175 8.95 4.92 13.57
N ILE A 176 8.72 5.51 12.40
CA ILE A 176 7.78 6.63 12.20
C ILE A 176 6.49 6.10 11.54
N MET A 177 5.35 6.46 12.11
CA MET A 177 4.02 6.08 11.63
C MET A 177 3.49 7.13 10.66
N ARG A 178 3.20 6.72 9.42
CA ARG A 178 2.72 7.59 8.35
C ARG A 178 1.42 8.31 8.73
N GLY A 179 1.39 9.61 8.49
CA GLY A 179 0.28 10.50 8.84
C GLY A 179 0.18 10.86 10.34
N GLY A 180 1.09 10.39 11.19
CA GLY A 180 1.23 10.84 12.57
C GLY A 180 1.92 12.21 12.70
N ALA A 181 1.92 12.80 13.90
CA ALA A 181 2.51 14.13 14.12
C ALA A 181 4.02 14.19 13.83
N ALA A 182 4.78 13.12 14.10
CA ALA A 182 6.19 13.02 13.78
C ALA A 182 6.44 13.03 12.25
N ASP A 183 5.72 12.19 11.50
CA ASP A 183 5.82 12.11 10.03
C ASP A 183 5.48 13.46 9.37
N ARG A 184 4.37 14.09 9.80
CA ARG A 184 3.96 15.41 9.26
C ARG A 184 4.92 16.54 9.58
N SER A 185 5.72 16.40 10.65
CA SER A 185 6.73 17.41 11.01
C SER A 185 8.01 17.28 10.18
N GLY A 186 8.38 16.06 9.77
CA GLY A 186 9.68 15.79 9.15
C GLY A 186 10.89 16.05 10.05
N LEU A 187 10.70 16.28 11.36
CA LEU A 187 11.77 16.67 12.27
C LEU A 187 12.39 15.49 13.04
N VAL A 188 11.71 14.34 13.06
CA VAL A 188 12.10 13.12 13.78
C VAL A 188 12.32 12.00 12.77
N HIS A 189 13.44 11.30 12.89
CA HIS A 189 13.85 10.22 12.01
C HIS A 189 14.03 8.91 12.78
N VAL A 190 14.01 7.80 12.04
CA VAL A 190 14.33 6.48 12.60
C VAL A 190 15.82 6.46 12.95
N GLY A 191 16.14 6.01 14.16
CA GLY A 191 17.50 6.01 14.70
C GLY A 191 17.79 7.15 15.67
N ASP A 192 16.96 8.19 15.72
CA ASP A 192 17.17 9.32 16.64
C ASP A 192 17.12 8.86 18.10
N GLU A 193 18.11 9.25 18.90
CA GLU A 193 18.19 8.94 20.34
C GLU A 193 17.46 10.00 21.18
N LEU A 194 16.51 9.57 22.02
CA LEU A 194 15.70 10.43 22.88
C LEU A 194 16.37 10.61 24.25
N ARG A 195 16.84 11.84 24.53
CA ARG A 195 17.47 12.17 25.82
C ARG A 195 16.55 12.85 26.81
N GLU A 196 15.80 13.82 26.33
CA GLU A 196 14.93 14.66 27.17
C GLU A 196 13.60 14.97 26.46
N VAL A 197 12.51 14.93 27.23
CA VAL A 197 11.17 15.33 26.79
C VAL A 197 10.56 16.25 27.84
N ASN A 198 10.30 17.51 27.46
CA ASN A 198 9.67 18.51 28.34
C ASN A 198 10.37 18.66 29.72
N GLY A 199 11.70 18.76 29.80
CA GLY A 199 12.42 18.88 31.08
C GLY A 199 12.63 17.56 31.82
N SER A 200 12.10 16.44 31.31
CA SER A 200 12.27 15.12 31.92
C SER A 200 13.32 14.32 31.17
N LEU A 201 14.40 13.95 31.86
CA LEU A 201 15.38 12.99 31.37
C LEU A 201 14.69 11.64 31.13
N ILE A 202 14.92 11.09 29.94
CA ILE A 202 14.35 9.82 29.47
C ILE A 202 15.23 8.63 29.85
N ILE A 203 16.50 8.90 30.11
CA ILE A 203 17.50 7.92 30.55
C ILE A 203 16.97 7.21 31.81
N HIS A 204 16.92 5.88 31.76
CA HIS A 204 16.38 4.96 32.79
C HIS A 204 14.85 4.86 32.94
N LYS A 205 14.03 5.55 32.14
CA LYS A 205 12.57 5.36 32.17
C LYS A 205 12.13 4.14 31.36
N ARG A 206 11.03 3.50 31.79
CA ARG A 206 10.41 2.41 31.01
C ARG A 206 9.66 2.99 29.80
N PRO A 207 9.58 2.28 28.65
CA PRO A 207 8.82 2.72 27.48
C PRO A 207 7.39 3.20 27.79
N ASP A 208 6.69 2.51 28.70
CA ASP A 208 5.32 2.87 29.11
C ASP A 208 5.26 4.26 29.80
N GLU A 209 6.26 4.57 30.62
CA GLU A 209 6.36 5.85 31.32
C GLU A 209 6.68 6.98 30.32
N ILE A 210 7.53 6.69 29.34
CA ILE A 210 7.89 7.63 28.27
C ILE A 210 6.68 7.91 27.39
N SER A 211 5.90 6.88 27.05
CA SER A 211 4.64 7.02 26.30
C SER A 211 3.66 7.95 27.03
N GLN A 212 3.50 7.81 28.35
CA GLN A 212 2.63 8.70 29.15
C GLN A 212 3.12 10.16 29.17
N ILE A 213 4.44 10.38 29.26
CA ILE A 213 5.05 11.72 29.21
C ILE A 213 4.81 12.36 27.83
N LEU A 214 4.94 11.56 26.76
CA LEU A 214 4.72 12.00 25.38
C LEU A 214 3.25 12.31 25.08
N VAL A 215 2.28 11.84 25.87
CA VAL A 215 0.85 12.11 25.67
C VAL A 215 0.45 13.53 26.16
N ARG A 216 1.05 14.06 27.23
CA ARG A 216 0.56 15.22 28.02
C ARG A 216 0.81 16.65 27.46
N GLY A 217 0.82 16.87 26.14
CA GLY A 217 0.98 18.21 25.54
C GLY A 217 -0.08 18.54 24.49
N ALA A 218 -0.69 19.74 24.56
CA ALA A 218 -1.74 20.18 23.64
C ALA A 218 -1.60 21.67 23.26
N LEU A 219 -1.90 22.01 21.98
CA LEU A 219 -2.73 23.14 21.50
C LEU A 219 -2.81 23.13 19.96
N PHE A 220 -3.93 23.63 19.42
CA PHE A 220 -4.59 23.24 18.17
C PHE A 220 -4.23 24.06 16.92
N PHE A 221 -4.23 23.43 15.73
CA PHE A 221 -4.62 24.05 14.44
C PHE A 221 -5.24 23.02 13.47
N HIS A 222 -6.22 23.50 12.69
CA HIS A 222 -6.95 22.80 11.63
C HIS A 222 -6.15 22.90 10.32
N SER A 223 -5.68 21.80 9.77
CA SER A 223 -5.18 21.75 8.39
C SER A 223 -5.77 20.52 7.71
N GLN A 224 -6.68 20.79 6.77
CA GLN A 224 -7.04 19.84 5.74
C GLN A 224 -5.84 19.76 4.80
N LEU A 225 -5.12 18.64 4.82
CA LEU A 225 -4.14 18.32 3.80
C LEU A 225 -4.77 17.29 2.87
N LEU A 226 -5.12 17.76 1.69
CA LEU A 226 -5.34 16.95 0.50
C LEU A 226 -4.02 16.22 0.24
N THR A 227 -3.97 14.91 0.51
CA THR A 227 -2.81 14.12 0.09
C THR A 227 -2.86 13.96 -1.42
N PRO A 228 -1.79 14.31 -2.15
CA PRO A 228 -1.71 14.06 -3.59
C PRO A 228 -1.91 12.58 -3.87
N ASP A 229 -2.60 12.31 -4.97
CA ASP A 229 -3.11 11.00 -5.37
C ASP A 229 -1.95 10.11 -5.89
N PHE A 230 -1.03 9.71 -5.01
CA PHE A 230 -0.09 8.64 -5.32
C PHE A 230 -0.86 7.32 -5.39
N ASP A 231 -0.61 6.51 -6.43
CA ASP A 231 -1.19 5.18 -6.68
C ASP A 231 -1.51 4.42 -5.38
N LYS A 232 -2.74 4.58 -4.89
CA LYS A 232 -3.16 4.04 -3.60
C LYS A 232 -3.33 2.53 -3.78
N LYS A 233 -2.40 1.74 -3.25
CA LYS A 233 -2.57 0.28 -3.21
C LYS A 233 -3.62 -0.07 -2.16
N LEU A 234 -4.74 -0.60 -2.64
CA LEU A 234 -5.88 -1.01 -1.82
C LEU A 234 -5.93 -2.54 -1.78
N PHE A 235 -6.12 -3.08 -0.58
CA PHE A 235 -6.14 -4.50 -0.34
C PHE A 235 -7.39 -4.90 0.42
N LEU A 236 -8.06 -5.96 -0.02
CA LEU A 236 -9.12 -6.64 0.71
C LEU A 236 -8.48 -7.61 1.72
N ALA A 237 -8.85 -7.48 2.99
CA ALA A 237 -8.45 -8.43 4.02
C ALA A 237 -9.24 -9.75 3.90
N LEU A 238 -8.54 -10.87 3.76
CA LEU A 238 -9.15 -12.19 3.62
C LEU A 238 -9.22 -12.98 4.94
N PHE A 239 -8.79 -12.37 6.04
CA PHE A 239 -8.77 -12.94 7.38
C PHE A 239 -9.01 -11.86 8.45
N ASP A 240 -9.25 -12.31 9.68
CA ASP A 240 -9.40 -11.45 10.86
C ASP A 240 -8.03 -11.22 11.53
N TYR A 241 -7.77 -9.98 11.94
CA TYR A 241 -6.55 -9.64 12.69
C TYR A 241 -6.87 -8.88 13.97
N THR A 242 -6.41 -9.44 15.10
CA THR A 242 -6.51 -8.85 16.44
C THR A 242 -5.10 -8.56 16.98
N PRO A 243 -4.61 -7.31 16.91
CA PRO A 243 -3.25 -6.97 17.32
C PRO A 243 -2.92 -7.34 18.78
N PHE A 244 -3.89 -7.28 19.69
CA PHE A 244 -3.69 -7.59 21.10
C PHE A 244 -3.48 -9.08 21.39
N GLU A 245 -3.93 -9.96 20.50
CA GLU A 245 -3.70 -11.42 20.60
C GLU A 245 -2.36 -11.81 19.96
N ASP A 246 -1.79 -10.95 19.14
CA ASP A 246 -0.53 -11.16 18.45
C ASP A 246 0.65 -10.81 19.36
N LYS A 247 1.49 -11.79 19.65
CA LYS A 247 2.71 -11.61 20.44
C LYS A 247 3.91 -11.16 19.61
N ALA A 248 3.84 -11.31 18.28
CA ALA A 248 4.90 -10.94 17.37
C ALA A 248 4.80 -9.47 16.89
N THR A 249 3.68 -8.80 17.17
CA THR A 249 3.53 -7.38 16.82
C THR A 249 4.51 -6.51 17.61
N PRO A 250 5.26 -5.61 16.95
CA PRO A 250 6.24 -4.74 17.62
C PRO A 250 5.61 -3.82 18.66
N CYS A 251 4.34 -3.45 18.45
CA CYS A 251 3.60 -2.58 19.35
C CYS A 251 2.10 -2.81 19.16
N GLN A 252 1.45 -3.43 20.16
CA GLN A 252 0.03 -3.78 20.12
C GLN A 252 -0.85 -2.53 19.96
N GLU A 253 -0.49 -1.40 20.61
CA GLU A 253 -1.22 -0.12 20.51
C GLU A 253 -1.12 0.55 19.14
N ALA A 254 -0.10 0.20 18.35
CA ALA A 254 0.09 0.70 16.99
C ALA A 254 -0.56 -0.23 15.94
N GLY A 255 -0.99 -1.44 16.33
CA GLY A 255 -1.63 -2.38 15.43
C GLY A 255 -3.00 -1.89 14.96
N LEU A 256 -3.30 -2.12 13.67
CA LEU A 256 -4.61 -1.84 13.08
C LEU A 256 -5.46 -3.11 13.12
N PRO A 257 -6.49 -3.20 13.99
CA PRO A 257 -7.42 -4.33 13.96
C PRO A 257 -8.30 -4.25 12.71
N PHE A 258 -8.57 -5.41 12.10
CA PHE A 258 -9.47 -5.52 10.95
C PHE A 258 -10.17 -6.88 10.92
N LYS A 259 -11.27 -6.93 10.16
CA LYS A 259 -12.04 -8.14 9.88
C LYS A 259 -11.94 -8.53 8.43
N ARG A 260 -12.18 -9.81 8.15
CA ARG A 260 -12.34 -10.32 6.79
C ARG A 260 -13.41 -9.50 6.06
N GLY A 261 -13.05 -8.97 4.89
CA GLY A 261 -13.88 -8.07 4.11
C GLY A 261 -13.53 -6.58 4.24
N ASP A 262 -12.71 -6.19 5.22
CA ASP A 262 -12.26 -4.80 5.35
C ASP A 262 -11.31 -4.42 4.21
N ILE A 263 -11.43 -3.18 3.73
CA ILE A 263 -10.55 -2.60 2.71
C ILE A 263 -9.46 -1.80 3.40
N LEU A 264 -8.20 -2.17 3.14
CA LEU A 264 -7.01 -1.60 3.72
C LEU A 264 -6.22 -0.83 2.65
N GLN A 265 -6.03 0.46 2.89
CA GLN A 265 -5.13 1.30 2.12
C GLN A 265 -3.72 1.16 2.69
N VAL A 266 -2.84 0.48 1.96
CA VAL A 266 -1.44 0.33 2.36
C VAL A 266 -0.66 1.58 1.97
N VAL A 267 -0.11 2.27 2.96
CA VAL A 267 0.59 3.55 2.81
C VAL A 267 2.10 3.35 2.73
N SER A 268 2.64 2.34 3.41
CA SER A 268 4.08 2.00 3.35
C SER A 268 4.28 0.49 3.52
N GLN A 269 5.19 -0.04 2.70
CA GLN A 269 5.65 -1.44 2.73
C GLN A 269 7.16 -1.50 3.05
N ASP A 270 7.74 -0.42 3.61
CA ASP A 270 9.18 -0.27 3.82
C ASP A 270 9.73 -1.35 4.76
N ASP A 271 8.91 -1.80 5.71
CA ASP A 271 9.24 -2.95 6.55
C ASP A 271 8.67 -4.25 5.93
N PRO A 272 9.52 -5.26 5.69
CA PRO A 272 9.11 -6.51 5.03
C PRO A 272 8.20 -7.40 5.89
N THR A 273 8.08 -7.14 7.19
CA THR A 273 7.29 -7.90 8.17
C THR A 273 6.01 -7.18 8.61
N TRP A 274 6.05 -5.85 8.75
CA TRP A 274 4.95 -5.04 9.28
C TRP A 274 4.65 -3.83 8.40
N TRP A 275 3.60 -3.91 7.60
CA TRP A 275 3.16 -2.82 6.73
C TRP A 275 2.39 -1.76 7.50
N GLN A 276 2.42 -0.52 7.00
CA GLN A 276 1.61 0.57 7.52
C GLN A 276 0.40 0.77 6.62
N ALA A 277 -0.79 0.64 7.20
CA ALA A 277 -2.04 0.76 6.47
C ALA A 277 -3.09 1.57 7.23
N LYS A 278 -4.13 2.00 6.51
CA LYS A 278 -5.33 2.61 7.05
C LYS A 278 -6.54 1.81 6.57
N ARG A 279 -7.59 1.71 7.38
CA ARG A 279 -8.86 1.17 6.90
C ARG A 279 -9.60 2.25 6.12
N VAL A 280 -10.09 1.91 4.92
CA VAL A 280 -10.89 2.84 4.11
C VAL A 280 -12.20 3.16 4.84
N GLY A 281 -12.55 4.44 4.93
CA GLY A 281 -13.73 4.92 5.67
C GLY A 281 -13.44 5.34 7.11
N ASP A 282 -12.25 5.03 7.67
CA ASP A 282 -11.85 5.55 8.97
C ASP A 282 -11.33 6.98 8.83
N GLY A 283 -11.84 7.91 9.65
CA GLY A 283 -11.36 9.29 9.72
C GLY A 283 -9.98 9.47 10.37
N ASN A 284 -9.28 8.37 10.70
CA ASN A 284 -7.99 8.43 11.37
C ASN A 284 -6.88 8.76 10.37
N LEU A 285 -6.19 9.88 10.61
CA LEU A 285 -5.08 10.31 9.76
C LEU A 285 -3.81 9.48 9.97
N ARG A 286 -3.70 8.71 11.07
CA ARG A 286 -2.53 7.89 11.39
C ARG A 286 -2.69 6.47 10.84
N ALA A 287 -1.69 5.97 10.12
CA ALA A 287 -1.60 4.57 9.75
C ALA A 287 -1.37 3.68 10.98
N GLY A 288 -1.88 2.45 10.96
CA GLY A 288 -1.56 1.40 11.93
C GLY A 288 -0.77 0.27 11.29
N LEU A 289 -0.22 -0.61 12.12
CA LEU A 289 0.56 -1.76 11.69
C LEU A 289 -0.35 -2.93 11.33
N ILE A 290 -0.11 -3.52 10.16
CA ILE A 290 -0.71 -4.78 9.74
C ILE A 290 0.42 -5.78 9.41
N PRO A 291 0.22 -7.08 9.63
CA PRO A 291 1.21 -8.07 9.24
C PRO A 291 1.38 -8.04 7.71
N SER A 292 2.61 -8.09 7.24
CA SER A 292 2.91 -8.21 5.82
C SER A 292 2.45 -9.56 5.26
N ARG A 293 2.30 -9.62 3.94
CA ARG A 293 2.01 -10.88 3.25
C ARG A 293 3.05 -11.96 3.55
N HIS A 294 4.34 -11.64 3.43
CA HIS A 294 5.42 -12.61 3.64
C HIS A 294 5.49 -13.12 5.08
N PHE A 295 5.30 -12.24 6.07
CA PHE A 295 5.28 -12.62 7.47
C PHE A 295 4.12 -13.59 7.77
N GLN A 296 2.94 -13.29 7.23
CA GLN A 296 1.77 -14.13 7.44
C GLN A 296 1.85 -15.48 6.69
N GLU A 297 2.45 -15.51 5.50
CA GLU A 297 2.75 -16.76 4.76
C GLU A 297 3.66 -17.67 5.60
N ASN A 298 4.72 -17.11 6.19
CA ASN A 298 5.63 -17.85 7.05
C ASN A 298 4.94 -18.34 8.33
N CYS A 299 4.14 -17.50 9.01
CA CYS A 299 3.36 -17.91 10.17
C CYS A 299 2.36 -19.02 9.85
N ALA A 300 1.63 -18.91 8.74
CA ALA A 300 0.66 -19.92 8.32
C ALA A 300 1.33 -21.26 7.96
N CYS A 301 2.49 -21.22 7.29
CA CYS A 301 3.30 -22.41 7.01
C CYS A 301 3.78 -23.09 8.30
N VAL A 302 4.20 -22.32 9.32
CA VAL A 302 4.65 -22.85 10.62
C VAL A 302 3.49 -23.48 11.39
N CYS A 303 2.30 -22.86 11.38
CA CYS A 303 1.10 -23.42 12.01
C CYS A 303 0.67 -24.76 11.37
N LEU A 304 0.72 -24.86 10.04
CA LEU A 304 0.44 -26.11 9.32
C LEU A 304 1.50 -27.20 9.56
N ALA A 305 2.77 -26.82 9.71
CA ALA A 305 3.83 -27.76 10.07
C ALA A 305 3.67 -28.33 11.49
N GLY A 306 3.10 -27.56 12.42
CA GLY A 306 2.75 -28.00 13.77
C GLY A 306 1.67 -29.09 13.81
N LEU A 307 0.72 -29.06 12.88
CA LEU A 307 -0.34 -30.06 12.73
C LEU A 307 0.13 -31.37 12.05
N ARG A 308 1.28 -31.37 11.37
CA ARG A 308 1.81 -32.55 10.65
C ARG A 308 2.74 -33.45 11.46
N ARG A 309 2.92 -33.23 12.78
CA ARG A 309 3.76 -34.09 13.64
C ARG A 309 3.14 -35.45 14.00
N SER A 310 1.94 -35.76 13.52
CA SER A 310 1.24 -37.01 13.87
C SER A 310 0.95 -37.93 12.69
N PHE A 311 1.88 -38.16 11.75
CA PHE A 311 1.92 -39.44 11.00
C PHE A 311 3.37 -39.77 10.60
N ARG A 312 3.93 -40.80 11.24
CA ARG A 312 5.23 -41.39 10.89
C ARG A 312 5.10 -42.23 9.62
N LEU A 313 6.07 -42.01 8.72
CA LEU A 313 6.67 -42.96 7.76
C LEU A 313 5.78 -43.56 6.66
N SER A 314 5.98 -43.11 5.41
CA SER A 314 6.48 -44.02 4.37
C SER A 314 7.08 -43.24 3.20
N ARG A 315 8.35 -43.50 2.93
CA ARG A 315 9.12 -43.02 1.78
C ARG A 315 8.59 -43.75 0.53
N LYS A 316 7.97 -43.04 -0.40
CA LYS A 316 7.83 -43.54 -1.78
C LYS A 316 7.94 -42.36 -2.75
N ASP A 317 9.10 -42.31 -3.41
CA ASP A 317 9.34 -41.48 -4.58
C ASP A 317 8.24 -41.70 -5.63
N ARG A 318 7.56 -40.62 -5.99
CA ARG A 318 6.95 -40.45 -7.30
C ARG A 318 7.06 -38.99 -7.71
N GLN A 319 7.79 -38.76 -8.79
CA GLN A 319 7.75 -37.55 -9.60
C GLN A 319 6.29 -37.22 -9.93
N GLY A 320 5.86 -36.01 -9.56
CA GLY A 320 4.54 -35.46 -9.84
C GLY A 320 4.58 -33.93 -9.73
N SER A 321 4.22 -33.28 -10.84
CA SER A 321 3.75 -31.90 -11.06
C SER A 321 3.86 -30.84 -9.95
N PRO A 322 4.24 -29.58 -10.27
CA PRO A 322 4.14 -28.46 -9.35
C PRO A 322 2.67 -28.04 -9.26
N SER A 323 1.91 -28.64 -8.36
CA SER A 323 0.53 -28.26 -8.11
C SER A 323 0.28 -28.30 -6.62
N ASP A 324 -0.34 -27.23 -6.13
CA ASP A 324 -0.81 -27.04 -4.76
C ASP A 324 0.24 -26.54 -3.76
N THR A 325 1.02 -25.53 -4.15
CA THR A 325 1.34 -24.46 -3.18
C THR A 325 0.01 -23.76 -2.90
N GLY A 326 -0.66 -24.11 -1.81
CA GLY A 326 -1.87 -23.40 -1.39
C GLY A 326 -1.55 -21.92 -1.28
N ASP A 327 -2.13 -21.11 -2.17
CA ASP A 327 -2.04 -19.66 -2.09
C ASP A 327 -2.59 -19.26 -0.71
N PHE A 328 -1.71 -18.81 0.18
CA PHE A 328 -2.13 -18.29 1.47
C PHE A 328 -2.86 -16.98 1.21
N LEU A 329 -4.19 -17.05 1.28
CA LEU A 329 -5.10 -15.94 1.01
C LEU A 329 -5.12 -14.98 2.20
N ILE A 330 -4.21 -14.02 2.17
CA ILE A 330 -3.99 -13.05 3.26
C ILE A 330 -4.58 -11.70 2.87
N TYR A 331 -4.13 -11.14 1.76
CA TYR A 331 -4.63 -9.91 1.18
C TYR A 331 -4.81 -10.10 -0.33
N GLU A 332 -5.86 -9.50 -0.89
CA GLU A 332 -6.09 -9.42 -2.33
C GLU A 332 -6.07 -7.96 -2.76
N GLU A 333 -5.24 -7.59 -3.75
CA GLU A 333 -5.22 -6.22 -4.26
C GLU A 333 -6.52 -5.93 -5.02
N VAL A 334 -7.23 -4.87 -4.64
CA VAL A 334 -8.56 -4.55 -5.16
C VAL A 334 -8.65 -3.12 -5.70
N THR A 335 -9.60 -2.92 -6.61
CA THR A 335 -9.99 -1.62 -7.14
C THR A 335 -11.51 -1.51 -7.23
N LEU A 336 -12.04 -0.29 -7.26
CA LEU A 336 -13.46 -0.07 -7.49
C LEU A 336 -13.76 -0.31 -8.97
N TYR A 337 -14.69 -1.23 -9.22
CA TYR A 337 -15.24 -1.50 -10.53
C TYR A 337 -16.71 -1.13 -10.56
N GLN A 338 -17.05 -0.25 -11.49
CA GLN A 338 -18.43 0.07 -11.85
C GLN A 338 -18.71 -0.48 -13.23
N GLN A 339 -19.76 -1.29 -13.34
CA GLN A 339 -20.16 -1.89 -14.61
C GLN A 339 -20.58 -0.80 -15.59
N GLN A 340 -19.91 -0.74 -16.75
CA GLN A 340 -20.29 0.20 -17.81
C GLN A 340 -21.44 -0.37 -18.66
N PRO A 341 -22.27 0.48 -19.30
CA PRO A 341 -23.39 0.01 -20.12
C PRO A 341 -23.01 -0.92 -21.29
N ASN A 342 -21.76 -0.82 -21.77
CA ASN A 342 -21.23 -1.66 -22.84
C ASN A 342 -20.53 -2.93 -22.34
N ASP A 343 -20.27 -3.05 -21.04
CA ASP A 343 -19.60 -4.21 -20.48
C ASP A 343 -20.55 -5.41 -20.41
N ARG A 344 -19.97 -6.61 -20.45
CA ARG A 344 -20.72 -7.83 -20.11
C ARG A 344 -21.12 -7.78 -18.64
N PRO A 345 -22.36 -8.18 -18.29
CA PRO A 345 -22.76 -8.30 -16.90
C PRO A 345 -21.85 -9.21 -16.10
N ARG A 346 -21.66 -8.88 -14.83
CA ARG A 346 -21.01 -9.79 -13.87
C ARG A 346 -21.87 -11.03 -13.66
N VAL A 347 -21.25 -12.14 -13.27
CA VAL A 347 -21.96 -13.36 -12.86
C VAL A 347 -22.28 -13.28 -11.37
N VAL A 348 -23.51 -13.58 -10.98
CA VAL A 348 -23.89 -13.74 -9.57
C VAL A 348 -23.89 -15.21 -9.21
N VAL A 349 -23.06 -15.57 -8.24
CA VAL A 349 -22.90 -16.95 -7.77
C VAL A 349 -23.58 -17.09 -6.42
N LEU A 350 -24.56 -17.99 -6.34
CA LEU A 350 -25.22 -18.37 -5.10
C LEU A 350 -24.57 -19.64 -4.57
N ILE A 351 -24.01 -19.56 -3.37
CA ILE A 351 -23.62 -20.73 -2.58
C ILE A 351 -24.53 -20.79 -1.36
N GLY A 352 -24.82 -21.98 -0.84
CA GLY A 352 -25.70 -22.08 0.32
C GLY A 352 -25.46 -23.31 1.16
N SER A 353 -25.64 -23.14 2.47
CA SER A 353 -25.57 -24.22 3.44
C SER A 353 -26.81 -25.10 3.38
N LEU A 354 -26.78 -26.21 4.13
CA LEU A 354 -27.96 -27.05 4.30
C LEU A 354 -29.16 -26.19 4.79
N GLY A 355 -30.34 -26.41 4.20
CA GLY A 355 -31.58 -25.68 4.52
C GLY A 355 -31.76 -24.34 3.78
N ALA A 356 -30.75 -23.83 3.06
CA ALA A 356 -30.83 -22.56 2.35
C ALA A 356 -31.82 -22.57 1.16
N ARG A 357 -32.02 -23.72 0.51
CA ARG A 357 -32.92 -23.87 -0.66
C ARG A 357 -32.67 -22.83 -1.76
N ILE A 358 -31.40 -22.65 -2.14
CA ILE A 358 -30.95 -21.60 -3.07
C ILE A 358 -31.60 -21.67 -4.45
N ASN A 359 -31.93 -22.86 -4.95
CA ASN A 359 -32.58 -23.03 -6.26
C ASN A 359 -34.00 -22.44 -6.26
N GLU A 360 -34.80 -22.66 -5.21
CA GLU A 360 -36.15 -22.06 -5.09
C GLU A 360 -36.07 -20.52 -5.08
N LEU A 361 -35.11 -19.98 -4.33
CA LEU A 361 -34.86 -18.53 -4.24
C LEU A 361 -34.43 -17.94 -5.59
N LYS A 362 -33.46 -18.59 -6.26
CA LYS A 362 -32.97 -18.23 -7.60
C LYS A 362 -34.10 -18.17 -8.62
N GLN A 363 -34.89 -19.25 -8.73
CA GLN A 363 -35.98 -19.33 -9.71
C GLN A 363 -37.03 -18.25 -9.49
N LYS A 364 -37.38 -17.97 -8.22
CA LYS A 364 -38.34 -16.92 -7.87
C LYS A 364 -37.86 -15.54 -8.32
N VAL A 365 -36.61 -15.16 -8.01
CA VAL A 365 -36.07 -13.84 -8.38
C VAL A 365 -35.93 -13.69 -9.90
N ILE A 366 -35.57 -14.76 -10.62
CA ILE A 366 -35.50 -14.74 -12.09
C ILE A 366 -36.90 -14.61 -12.70
N ALA A 367 -37.89 -15.34 -12.19
CA ALA A 367 -39.27 -15.32 -12.69
C ALA A 367 -39.93 -13.94 -12.51
N GLU A 368 -39.57 -13.20 -11.47
CA GLU A 368 -40.05 -11.82 -11.26
C GLU A 368 -39.47 -10.84 -12.30
N ASN A 369 -38.26 -11.06 -12.82
CA ASN A 369 -37.59 -10.17 -13.77
C ASN A 369 -36.82 -10.92 -14.88
N PRO A 370 -37.52 -11.67 -15.75
CA PRO A 370 -36.88 -12.56 -16.74
C PRO A 370 -36.17 -11.81 -17.87
N HIS A 371 -36.41 -10.51 -18.01
CA HIS A 371 -35.74 -9.66 -19.00
C HIS A 371 -34.34 -9.21 -18.54
N ARG A 372 -34.11 -9.08 -17.22
CA ARG A 372 -32.83 -8.67 -16.64
C ARG A 372 -31.97 -9.86 -16.21
N TYR A 373 -32.61 -10.88 -15.65
CA TYR A 373 -31.92 -12.01 -15.03
C TYR A 373 -32.07 -13.29 -15.87
N GLY A 374 -31.06 -14.15 -15.81
CA GLY A 374 -31.10 -15.47 -16.45
C GLY A 374 -30.36 -16.52 -15.63
N ALA A 375 -30.80 -17.77 -15.72
CA ALA A 375 -30.10 -18.93 -15.16
C ALA A 375 -29.27 -19.62 -16.26
N ALA A 376 -28.09 -20.10 -15.90
CA ALA A 376 -27.34 -21.02 -16.75
C ALA A 376 -28.10 -22.35 -16.81
N VAL A 377 -28.40 -22.83 -18.02
CA VAL A 377 -29.10 -24.11 -18.21
C VAL A 377 -28.10 -25.25 -18.06
N PRO A 378 -28.25 -26.13 -17.05
CA PRO A 378 -27.33 -27.24 -16.84
C PRO A 378 -27.55 -28.37 -17.86
N HIS A 379 -26.59 -29.27 -17.96
CA HIS A 379 -26.65 -30.48 -18.78
C HIS A 379 -27.04 -31.66 -17.90
N THR A 380 -27.74 -32.63 -18.48
CA THR A 380 -28.03 -33.91 -17.83
C THR A 380 -27.99 -35.07 -18.80
N THR A 381 -27.63 -36.24 -18.28
CA THR A 381 -27.75 -37.53 -18.98
C THR A 381 -29.08 -38.23 -18.75
N ARG A 382 -29.92 -37.66 -17.87
CA ARG A 382 -31.27 -38.16 -17.64
C ARG A 382 -32.12 -38.00 -18.89
N PRO A 383 -32.95 -38.99 -19.27
CA PRO A 383 -33.94 -38.80 -20.33
C PRO A 383 -34.90 -37.64 -20.03
N ARG A 384 -35.19 -36.84 -21.06
CA ARG A 384 -36.17 -35.76 -21.01
C ARG A 384 -37.57 -36.28 -20.66
N LYS A 385 -38.25 -35.64 -19.71
CA LYS A 385 -39.67 -35.94 -19.41
C LYS A 385 -40.61 -35.29 -20.42
N THR A 386 -41.85 -35.75 -20.48
CA THR A 386 -42.86 -35.26 -21.44
C THR A 386 -43.17 -33.77 -21.34
N HIS A 387 -43.02 -33.16 -20.17
CA HIS A 387 -43.28 -31.74 -19.92
C HIS A 387 -42.04 -30.85 -19.99
N GLU A 388 -40.84 -31.43 -20.11
CA GLU A 388 -39.57 -30.69 -20.15
C GLU A 388 -39.21 -30.31 -21.59
N LYS A 389 -38.56 -29.15 -21.77
CA LYS A 389 -38.12 -28.65 -23.07
C LYS A 389 -36.58 -28.60 -23.13
N GLU A 390 -36.04 -28.96 -24.29
CA GLU A 390 -34.60 -28.88 -24.55
C GLU A 390 -34.12 -27.44 -24.42
N GLY A 391 -33.07 -27.21 -23.63
CA GLY A 391 -32.48 -25.88 -23.43
C GLY A 391 -33.31 -24.94 -22.56
N VAL A 392 -34.32 -25.45 -21.84
CA VAL A 392 -35.09 -24.69 -20.83
C VAL A 392 -34.73 -25.19 -19.44
N GLU A 393 -35.12 -26.41 -19.08
CA GLU A 393 -34.77 -27.00 -17.79
C GLU A 393 -33.37 -27.59 -17.79
N TYR A 394 -33.04 -28.34 -18.86
CA TYR A 394 -31.74 -28.97 -19.05
C TYR A 394 -31.38 -29.04 -20.54
N HIS A 395 -30.09 -29.17 -20.80
CA HIS A 395 -29.57 -29.74 -22.03
C HIS A 395 -29.47 -31.27 -21.87
N PHE A 396 -30.26 -32.00 -22.64
CA PHE A 396 -30.35 -33.45 -22.52
C PHE A 396 -29.34 -34.11 -23.45
N ILE A 397 -28.22 -34.58 -22.90
CA ILE A 397 -27.10 -35.14 -23.66
C ILE A 397 -26.86 -36.61 -23.31
N SER A 398 -26.15 -37.34 -24.17
CA SER A 398 -25.79 -38.74 -23.88
C SER A 398 -24.69 -38.84 -22.82
N LYS A 399 -24.59 -39.97 -22.11
CA LYS A 399 -23.49 -40.23 -21.16
C LYS A 399 -22.11 -40.09 -21.83
N GLN A 400 -21.97 -40.52 -23.08
CA GLN A 400 -20.73 -40.41 -23.84
C GLN A 400 -20.35 -38.94 -24.13
N ALA A 401 -21.33 -38.12 -24.52
CA ALA A 401 -21.11 -36.69 -24.75
C ALA A 401 -20.75 -35.96 -23.44
N PHE A 402 -21.45 -36.29 -22.35
CA PHE A 402 -21.17 -35.73 -21.02
C PHE A 402 -19.74 -36.03 -20.58
N GLU A 403 -19.29 -37.27 -20.71
CA GLU A 403 -17.92 -37.68 -20.38
C GLU A 403 -16.87 -36.97 -21.26
N ALA A 404 -17.13 -36.80 -22.55
CA ALA A 404 -16.25 -36.05 -23.46
C ALA A 404 -16.14 -34.58 -23.05
N ASP A 405 -17.24 -33.97 -22.58
CA ASP A 405 -17.26 -32.60 -22.09
C ASP A 405 -16.54 -32.42 -20.75
N ILE A 406 -16.57 -33.43 -19.86
CA ILE A 406 -15.73 -33.49 -18.65
C ILE A 406 -14.24 -33.50 -19.05
N GLN A 407 -13.84 -34.41 -19.94
CA GLN A 407 -12.44 -34.53 -20.39
C GLN A 407 -11.92 -33.26 -21.08
N SER A 408 -12.83 -32.50 -21.68
CA SER A 408 -12.55 -31.22 -22.32
C SER A 408 -12.59 -30.03 -21.36
N ASN A 409 -12.75 -30.24 -20.04
CA ASN A 409 -12.87 -29.20 -19.02
C ASN A 409 -13.97 -28.16 -19.30
N LYS A 410 -15.11 -28.56 -19.87
CA LYS A 410 -16.21 -27.63 -20.19
C LYS A 410 -17.13 -27.34 -19.00
N PHE A 411 -17.17 -28.23 -18.02
CA PHE A 411 -18.01 -28.11 -16.83
C PHE A 411 -17.29 -27.34 -15.71
N ILE A 412 -17.99 -26.39 -15.09
CA ILE A 412 -17.52 -25.74 -13.85
C ILE A 412 -17.77 -26.61 -12.63
N GLU A 413 -18.82 -27.42 -12.69
CA GLU A 413 -19.17 -28.43 -11.70
C GLU A 413 -19.91 -29.55 -12.42
N HIS A 414 -19.73 -30.77 -11.93
CA HIS A 414 -20.51 -31.91 -12.36
C HIS A 414 -20.64 -32.92 -11.21
N GLY A 415 -21.71 -33.70 -11.22
CA GLY A 415 -21.98 -34.70 -10.21
C GLY A 415 -22.96 -35.75 -10.69
N GLU A 416 -23.12 -36.79 -9.89
CA GLU A 416 -24.04 -37.89 -10.18
C GLU A 416 -25.18 -37.90 -9.15
N TYR A 417 -26.41 -38.07 -9.64
CA TYR A 417 -27.59 -38.21 -8.81
C TYR A 417 -28.56 -39.22 -9.44
N LYS A 418 -28.90 -40.27 -8.68
CA LYS A 418 -29.80 -41.36 -9.14
C LYS A 418 -29.37 -41.91 -10.51
N ASP A 419 -28.12 -42.34 -10.62
CA ASP A 419 -27.50 -42.95 -11.82
C ASP A 419 -27.42 -42.06 -13.08
N ASN A 420 -27.72 -40.77 -12.92
CA ASN A 420 -27.66 -39.76 -13.97
C ASN A 420 -26.67 -38.67 -13.59
N GLN A 421 -25.86 -38.27 -14.55
CA GLN A 421 -24.93 -37.15 -14.43
C GLN A 421 -25.63 -35.81 -14.68
N TYR A 422 -25.23 -34.79 -13.94
CA TYR A 422 -25.66 -33.40 -14.04
C TYR A 422 -24.45 -32.49 -13.98
N GLY A 423 -24.44 -31.39 -14.74
CA GLY A 423 -23.33 -30.44 -14.69
C GLY A 423 -23.66 -29.09 -15.30
N THR A 424 -23.02 -28.06 -14.79
CA THR A 424 -23.16 -26.68 -15.28
C THR A 424 -21.95 -26.33 -16.13
N SER A 425 -22.17 -25.94 -17.38
CA SER A 425 -21.06 -25.66 -18.31
C SER A 425 -20.68 -24.17 -18.31
N LEU A 426 -19.42 -23.87 -18.62
CA LEU A 426 -18.97 -22.48 -18.84
C LEU A 426 -19.77 -21.82 -19.97
N GLU A 427 -20.10 -22.59 -21.01
CA GLU A 427 -20.86 -22.10 -22.16
C GLU A 427 -22.29 -21.72 -21.79
N SER A 428 -22.92 -22.46 -20.85
CA SER A 428 -24.24 -22.13 -20.32
C SER A 428 -24.25 -20.74 -19.68
N ILE A 429 -23.17 -20.36 -18.98
CA ILE A 429 -23.02 -19.01 -18.39
C ILE A 429 -22.78 -17.97 -19.49
N ARG A 430 -21.85 -18.23 -20.42
CA ARG A 430 -21.54 -17.35 -21.55
C ARG A 430 -22.78 -17.03 -22.39
N ASN A 431 -23.64 -18.00 -22.62
CA ASN A 431 -24.90 -17.83 -23.35
C ASN A 431 -25.85 -16.84 -22.67
N VAL A 432 -25.90 -16.80 -21.33
CA VAL A 432 -26.72 -15.82 -20.61
C VAL A 432 -26.09 -14.43 -20.71
N LEU A 433 -24.77 -14.34 -20.52
CA LEU A 433 -24.03 -13.09 -20.62
C LEU A 433 -24.09 -12.47 -22.04
N ALA A 434 -24.04 -13.30 -23.08
CA ALA A 434 -24.17 -12.89 -24.48
C ALA A 434 -25.52 -12.22 -24.78
N ARG A 435 -26.57 -12.58 -24.02
CA ARG A 435 -27.90 -11.95 -24.08
C ARG A 435 -28.00 -10.67 -23.25
N LYS A 436 -26.89 -10.17 -22.71
CA LYS A 436 -26.79 -9.01 -21.81
C LYS A 436 -27.69 -9.12 -20.58
N LYS A 437 -27.87 -10.34 -20.05
CA LYS A 437 -28.58 -10.59 -18.80
C LYS A 437 -27.60 -10.88 -17.67
N LEU A 438 -27.94 -10.48 -16.46
CA LEU A 438 -27.21 -10.88 -15.26
C LEU A 438 -27.42 -12.38 -15.05
N CYS A 439 -26.33 -13.16 -15.11
CA CYS A 439 -26.39 -14.59 -14.92
C CYS A 439 -26.38 -14.92 -13.44
N VAL A 440 -27.46 -15.53 -12.93
CA VAL A 440 -27.55 -16.03 -11.56
C VAL A 440 -27.38 -17.55 -11.59
N VAL A 441 -26.29 -18.04 -11.02
CA VAL A 441 -25.92 -19.47 -11.00
C VAL A 441 -25.81 -19.95 -9.56
N ASP A 442 -26.35 -21.12 -9.28
CA ASP A 442 -26.19 -21.86 -8.03
C ASP A 442 -25.22 -23.01 -8.26
N VAL A 443 -24.05 -22.95 -7.61
CA VAL A 443 -22.97 -23.94 -7.75
C VAL A 443 -22.38 -24.27 -6.38
N GLN A 444 -21.61 -25.34 -6.31
CA GLN A 444 -20.76 -25.60 -5.14
C GLN A 444 -19.60 -24.59 -5.05
N PRO A 445 -19.11 -24.25 -3.84
CA PRO A 445 -18.03 -23.26 -3.67
C PRO A 445 -16.75 -23.56 -4.45
N GLU A 446 -16.46 -24.84 -4.72
CA GLU A 446 -15.29 -25.29 -5.47
C GLU A 446 -15.27 -24.73 -6.91
N ALA A 447 -16.44 -24.48 -7.51
CA ALA A 447 -16.57 -23.88 -8.84
C ALA A 447 -16.02 -22.45 -8.90
N LEU A 448 -15.89 -21.76 -7.76
CA LEU A 448 -15.31 -20.41 -7.69
C LEU A 448 -13.85 -20.38 -8.14
N LYS A 449 -13.11 -21.49 -8.01
CA LYS A 449 -11.74 -21.61 -8.54
C LYS A 449 -11.66 -21.39 -10.04
N ILE A 450 -12.72 -21.76 -10.77
CA ILE A 450 -12.82 -21.61 -12.22
C ILE A 450 -13.49 -20.27 -12.58
N LEU A 451 -14.45 -19.82 -11.77
CA LEU A 451 -15.23 -18.61 -12.05
C LEU A 451 -14.53 -17.30 -11.67
N ARG A 452 -13.58 -17.28 -10.73
CA ARG A 452 -12.86 -16.07 -10.28
C ARG A 452 -11.86 -15.55 -11.32
N THR A 453 -12.37 -15.11 -12.46
CA THR A 453 -11.58 -14.63 -13.60
C THR A 453 -12.07 -13.26 -14.09
N PRO A 454 -11.23 -12.53 -14.86
CA PRO A 454 -11.64 -11.27 -15.50
C PRO A 454 -12.84 -11.44 -16.45
N GLU A 455 -13.09 -12.65 -16.96
CA GLU A 455 -14.23 -12.95 -17.85
C GLU A 455 -15.57 -12.85 -17.12
N PHE A 456 -15.68 -13.47 -15.94
CA PHE A 456 -16.95 -13.63 -15.23
C PHE A 456 -17.14 -12.62 -14.09
N LYS A 457 -16.05 -12.15 -13.49
CA LYS A 457 -16.03 -11.21 -12.35
C LYS A 457 -17.11 -11.56 -11.31
N PRO A 458 -17.12 -12.79 -10.75
CA PRO A 458 -18.24 -13.29 -9.98
C PRO A 458 -18.53 -12.39 -8.78
N TYR A 459 -19.80 -12.28 -8.41
CA TYR A 459 -20.27 -11.71 -7.16
C TYR A 459 -20.94 -12.82 -6.35
N VAL A 460 -20.33 -13.20 -5.24
CA VAL A 460 -20.65 -14.41 -4.49
C VAL A 460 -21.56 -14.07 -3.31
N VAL A 461 -22.77 -14.61 -3.36
CA VAL A 461 -23.76 -14.49 -2.28
C VAL A 461 -23.86 -15.82 -1.54
N PHE A 462 -23.47 -15.82 -0.28
CA PHE A 462 -23.65 -16.96 0.61
C PHE A 462 -25.00 -16.89 1.31
N VAL A 463 -25.90 -17.82 0.97
CA VAL A 463 -27.23 -17.93 1.59
C VAL A 463 -27.17 -18.96 2.71
N LYS A 464 -27.51 -18.55 3.93
CA LYS A 464 -27.64 -19.46 5.07
C LYS A 464 -28.98 -19.24 5.79
N PRO A 465 -29.62 -20.31 6.30
CA PRO A 465 -30.86 -20.16 7.05
C PRO A 465 -30.60 -19.39 8.35
N ARG A 466 -31.58 -18.61 8.79
CA ARG A 466 -31.54 -18.03 10.15
C ARG A 466 -31.82 -19.13 11.17
N ILE A 467 -30.81 -19.48 11.95
CA ILE A 467 -30.93 -20.50 12.99
C ILE A 467 -31.20 -19.80 14.32
N VAL A 468 -32.48 -19.69 14.70
CA VAL A 468 -32.86 -19.10 15.99
C VAL A 468 -32.48 -20.09 17.10
N GLY A 469 -31.58 -19.68 18.00
CA GLY A 469 -31.23 -20.46 19.19
C GLY A 469 -32.49 -20.73 20.02
N THR A 470 -32.79 -21.99 20.29
CA THR A 470 -33.99 -22.44 20.98
C THR A 470 -33.99 -21.96 22.43
N LEU A 471 -34.52 -20.76 22.70
CA LEU A 471 -35.15 -20.45 23.98
C LEU A 471 -36.67 -20.57 23.80
N ARG A 472 -37.19 -21.73 24.22
CA ARG A 472 -38.59 -22.00 24.59
C ARG A 472 -39.69 -21.63 23.58
N ARG A 473 -40.16 -22.63 22.82
CA ARG A 473 -41.60 -22.90 22.75
C ARG A 473 -41.86 -24.36 22.38
N ARG A 474 -42.52 -25.05 23.32
CA ARG A 474 -43.04 -26.41 23.18
C ARG A 474 -44.20 -26.38 22.18
N THR A 475 -44.01 -26.96 21.00
CA THR A 475 -45.10 -27.57 20.24
C THR A 475 -44.59 -28.89 19.69
N THR A 476 -45.37 -29.92 19.95
CA THR A 476 -45.17 -31.34 19.69
C THR A 476 -45.02 -31.66 18.20
N ALA A 477 -43.91 -32.28 17.82
CA ALA A 477 -43.76 -33.39 16.85
C ALA A 477 -42.33 -33.43 16.30
N VAL A 478 -41.67 -34.60 16.41
CA VAL A 478 -40.39 -35.02 15.78
C VAL A 478 -39.17 -34.16 16.15
N SER A 479 -38.20 -34.75 16.84
CA SER A 479 -36.94 -34.17 17.34
C SER A 479 -36.30 -33.12 16.39
N PRO A 480 -36.59 -31.81 16.51
CA PRO A 480 -36.12 -30.79 15.57
C PRO A 480 -34.67 -30.33 15.84
N GLY A 481 -34.00 -30.96 16.81
CA GLY A 481 -32.71 -30.51 17.32
C GLY A 481 -31.51 -30.93 16.47
N GLU A 482 -31.57 -32.12 15.86
CA GLU A 482 -30.47 -32.69 15.08
C GLU A 482 -30.34 -31.98 13.72
N ASP A 483 -31.44 -31.84 12.97
CA ASP A 483 -31.47 -31.12 11.69
C ASP A 483 -31.00 -29.65 11.80
N LEU A 484 -31.37 -28.95 12.88
CA LEU A 484 -30.94 -27.56 13.09
C LEU A 484 -29.45 -27.45 13.42
N GLN A 485 -28.91 -28.44 14.15
CA GLN A 485 -27.50 -28.49 14.49
C GLN A 485 -26.66 -28.81 13.25
N GLU A 486 -27.10 -29.74 12.40
CA GLU A 486 -26.45 -30.04 11.11
C GLU A 486 -26.47 -28.82 10.18
N MET A 487 -27.60 -28.10 10.10
CA MET A 487 -27.68 -26.85 9.34
C MET A 487 -26.69 -25.79 9.86
N ARG A 488 -26.53 -25.69 11.18
CA ARG A 488 -25.57 -24.77 11.81
C ARG A 488 -24.15 -25.15 11.46
N GLN A 489 -23.78 -26.42 11.66
CA GLN A 489 -22.46 -26.93 11.36
C GLN A 489 -22.12 -26.78 9.88
N SER A 490 -23.08 -27.07 8.98
CA SER A 490 -22.90 -26.87 7.53
C SER A 490 -22.64 -25.39 7.19
N ALA A 491 -23.36 -24.45 7.83
CA ALA A 491 -23.16 -23.03 7.60
C ALA A 491 -21.81 -22.53 8.15
N GLU A 492 -21.41 -22.96 9.34
CA GLU A 492 -20.13 -22.63 9.97
C GLU A 492 -18.95 -23.19 9.16
N GLN A 493 -19.05 -24.46 8.73
CA GLN A 493 -18.02 -25.11 7.91
C GLN A 493 -17.84 -24.39 6.57
N MET A 494 -18.94 -24.03 5.89
CA MET A 494 -18.88 -23.30 4.63
C MET A 494 -18.29 -21.91 4.80
N ASP A 495 -18.64 -21.20 5.87
CA ASP A 495 -18.10 -19.86 6.17
C ASP A 495 -16.61 -19.90 6.52
N GLN A 496 -16.17 -20.92 7.26
CA GLN A 496 -14.78 -21.13 7.63
C GLN A 496 -13.91 -21.46 6.41
N GLN A 497 -14.40 -22.33 5.53
CA GLN A 497 -13.63 -22.81 4.38
C GLN A 497 -13.65 -21.83 3.20
N TYR A 498 -14.79 -21.20 2.93
CA TYR A 498 -15.02 -20.43 1.69
C TYR A 498 -15.44 -18.98 1.92
N GLY A 499 -15.66 -18.55 3.17
CA GLY A 499 -16.17 -17.21 3.44
C GLY A 499 -15.24 -16.06 3.00
N HIS A 500 -13.97 -16.34 2.69
CA HIS A 500 -13.04 -15.38 2.11
C HIS A 500 -13.32 -15.06 0.63
N TRP A 501 -14.12 -15.87 -0.06
CA TRP A 501 -14.59 -15.58 -1.41
C TRP A 501 -15.98 -14.95 -1.44
N VAL A 502 -16.63 -14.78 -0.29
CA VAL A 502 -18.01 -14.32 -0.20
C VAL A 502 -18.06 -12.79 -0.15
N ASP A 503 -18.76 -12.18 -1.10
CA ASP A 503 -19.01 -10.74 -1.12
C ASP A 503 -20.18 -10.35 -0.20
N ARG A 504 -21.21 -11.21 -0.11
CA ARG A 504 -22.40 -10.94 0.70
C ARG A 504 -22.96 -12.19 1.36
N VAL A 505 -23.28 -12.09 2.65
CA VAL A 505 -24.04 -13.13 3.37
C VAL A 505 -25.52 -12.74 3.42
N LEU A 506 -26.40 -13.62 2.96
CA LEU A 506 -27.85 -13.47 3.01
C LEU A 506 -28.44 -14.42 4.06
N LEU A 507 -29.15 -13.86 5.05
CA LEU A 507 -29.80 -14.63 6.10
C LEU A 507 -31.23 -14.94 5.71
N LYS A 508 -31.50 -16.19 5.35
CA LYS A 508 -32.83 -16.63 4.92
C LYS A 508 -33.73 -16.89 6.14
N GLU A 509 -34.62 -15.95 6.43
CA GLU A 509 -35.70 -16.11 7.41
C GLU A 509 -36.95 -16.73 6.77
N ASP A 510 -37.49 -16.04 5.77
CA ASP A 510 -38.65 -16.46 4.98
C ASP A 510 -38.36 -16.29 3.48
N PRO A 511 -39.05 -17.03 2.59
CA PRO A 511 -38.76 -17.01 1.16
C PRO A 511 -39.07 -15.67 0.49
N THR A 512 -39.92 -14.83 1.06
CA THR A 512 -40.28 -13.54 0.47
C THR A 512 -39.27 -12.46 0.84
N SER A 513 -38.90 -12.35 2.13
CA SER A 513 -37.84 -11.47 2.57
C SER A 513 -36.51 -11.80 1.90
N ALA A 514 -36.13 -13.08 1.83
CA ALA A 514 -34.90 -13.50 1.15
C ALA A 514 -34.90 -13.15 -0.35
N SER A 515 -36.05 -13.25 -1.03
CA SER A 515 -36.16 -12.85 -2.45
C SER A 515 -36.02 -11.34 -2.62
N ASN A 516 -36.61 -10.55 -1.73
CA ASN A 516 -36.49 -9.10 -1.73
C ASN A 516 -35.05 -8.65 -1.43
N GLU A 517 -34.39 -9.28 -0.46
CA GLU A 517 -32.99 -9.01 -0.13
C GLU A 517 -32.07 -9.36 -1.30
N LEU A 518 -32.22 -10.55 -1.89
CA LEU A 518 -31.44 -10.94 -3.06
C LEU A 518 -31.66 -9.96 -4.21
N ARG A 519 -32.91 -9.56 -4.50
CA ARG A 519 -33.20 -8.54 -5.53
C ARG A 519 -32.49 -7.23 -5.26
N ASN A 520 -32.50 -6.74 -4.02
CA ASN A 520 -31.80 -5.52 -3.65
C ASN A 520 -30.28 -5.66 -3.89
N VAL A 521 -29.69 -6.80 -3.55
CA VAL A 521 -28.27 -7.09 -3.83
C VAL A 521 -27.98 -7.03 -5.33
N LEU A 522 -28.84 -7.63 -6.18
CA LEU A 522 -28.67 -7.58 -7.64
C LEU A 522 -28.78 -6.14 -8.18
N GLU A 523 -29.72 -5.34 -7.66
CA GLU A 523 -29.93 -3.96 -8.08
C GLU A 523 -28.77 -3.04 -7.67
N VAL A 524 -28.23 -3.22 -6.46
CA VAL A 524 -27.05 -2.49 -5.98
C VAL A 524 -25.83 -2.86 -6.81
N LEU A 525 -25.65 -4.14 -7.13
CA LEU A 525 -24.52 -4.62 -7.94
C LEU A 525 -24.44 -3.94 -9.32
N GLU A 526 -25.58 -3.63 -9.93
CA GLU A 526 -25.64 -2.96 -11.23
C GLU A 526 -25.46 -1.43 -11.15
N ARG A 527 -25.68 -0.81 -9.97
CA ARG A 527 -25.69 0.65 -9.80
C ARG A 527 -24.45 1.19 -9.12
N GLU A 528 -23.99 0.51 -8.07
CA GLU A 528 -22.94 0.98 -7.19
C GLU A 528 -21.60 0.32 -7.52
N PRO A 529 -20.48 1.06 -7.45
CA PRO A 529 -19.16 0.49 -7.65
C PRO A 529 -18.86 -0.56 -6.57
N GLN A 530 -18.27 -1.68 -6.99
CA GLN A 530 -17.90 -2.78 -6.11
C GLN A 530 -16.39 -3.00 -6.11
N TRP A 531 -15.84 -3.44 -4.98
CA TRP A 531 -14.44 -3.87 -4.93
C TRP A 531 -14.27 -5.17 -5.72
N VAL A 532 -13.31 -5.16 -6.64
CA VAL A 532 -12.92 -6.36 -7.40
C VAL A 532 -11.40 -6.48 -7.42
N PRO A 533 -10.86 -7.70 -7.59
CA PRO A 533 -9.44 -7.89 -7.79
C PRO A 533 -8.90 -7.03 -8.94
N VAL A 534 -7.76 -6.38 -8.72
CA VAL A 534 -7.13 -5.50 -9.71
C VAL A 534 -6.84 -6.24 -11.03
N CYS A 535 -6.47 -7.52 -10.94
CA CYS A 535 -6.21 -8.38 -12.09
C CYS A 535 -7.45 -8.62 -12.97
N TRP A 536 -8.65 -8.30 -12.52
CA TRP A 536 -9.88 -8.42 -13.33
C TRP A 536 -10.14 -7.20 -14.22
N VAL A 537 -9.52 -6.06 -13.92
CA VAL A 537 -9.78 -4.77 -14.58
C VAL A 537 -8.58 -4.32 -15.41
N ARG A 538 -7.35 -4.59 -14.95
CA ARG A 538 -6.13 -4.31 -15.72
C ARG A 538 -5.93 -5.41 -16.78
N SER A 539 -6.41 -5.17 -18.00
CA SER A 539 -6.18 -6.01 -19.19
C SER A 539 -5.53 -5.19 -20.29
#